data_AF-A0A736TJJ5-F1
#
_entry.id   AF-A0A736TJJ5-F1
#
_cell.length_a   1.000
_cell.length_b   1.000
_cell.length_c   1.000
_cell.angle_alpha   90.00
_cell.angle_beta   90.00
_cell.angle_gamma   90.00
#
_symmetry.space_group_name_H-M   'P 1'
#
loop_
_entity.id
_entity.type
_entity.pdbx_description
1 polymer ?
#
loop_
_entity_poly.entity_id
_entity_poly.type
_entity_poly.pdbx_seq_one_letter_code
_entity_poly.pdbx_strand_id
1 'polypeptide(L)' 'QHSGQDQHFTFSTRFELHPTREVFRPQRTISKPHTKGPQSAIVTGPAGQEIWTDQYGRVKVQFGWDRYGKMDENSS' A
#
# COMPACT_ATOMS: atom_id res chain seq x y z
N GLN A 1 30.46 18.72 -54.00
CA GLN A 1 29.70 17.81 -53.14
C GLN A 1 30.56 17.51 -51.93
N HIS A 2 30.31 18.14 -50.78
CA HIS A 2 31.09 17.92 -49.55
C HIS A 2 30.25 17.08 -48.60
N SER A 3 30.41 15.76 -48.71
CA SER A 3 29.71 14.78 -47.88
C SER A 3 30.49 14.55 -46.59
N GLY A 4 29.91 14.97 -45.46
CA GLY A 4 29.93 14.22 -44.21
C GLY A 4 31.23 14.15 -43.40
N GLN A 5 32.11 15.15 -43.46
CA GLN A 5 33.20 15.25 -42.48
C GLN A 5 32.71 16.03 -41.24
N ASP A 6 32.98 15.48 -40.06
CA ASP A 6 32.73 16.01 -38.72
C ASP A 6 31.37 15.74 -38.06
N GLN A 7 30.94 14.47 -37.99
CA GLN A 7 29.99 14.05 -36.95
C GLN A 7 30.56 12.90 -36.10
N HIS A 8 30.95 13.23 -34.87
CA HIS A 8 31.30 12.28 -33.83
C HIS A 8 30.17 12.23 -32.81
N PHE A 9 29.55 11.05 -32.63
CA PHE A 9 28.61 10.83 -31.52
C PHE A 9 29.24 9.90 -30.50
N THR A 10 29.08 10.24 -29.22
CA THR A 10 29.49 9.40 -28.10
C THR A 10 28.26 9.00 -27.32
N PHE A 11 28.14 7.71 -27.02
CA PHE A 11 27.09 7.16 -26.17
C PHE A 11 27.75 6.51 -24.96
N SER A 12 27.24 6.84 -23.76
CA SER A 12 27.70 6.27 -22.51
C SER A 12 26.51 5.79 -21.70
N THR A 13 26.63 4.60 -21.12
CA THR A 13 25.62 4.01 -20.24
C THR A 13 26.29 3.33 -19.05
N ARG A 14 25.58 3.28 -17.92
CA ARG A 14 25.99 2.61 -16.69
C ARG A 14 24.85 1.78 -16.16
N PHE A 15 25.18 0.58 -15.67
CA PHE A 15 24.25 -0.34 -15.05
C PHE A 15 24.68 -0.68 -13.64
N GLU A 16 23.69 -1.02 -12.82
CA GLU A 16 23.86 -1.68 -11.52
C GLU A 16 23.24 -3.07 -11.64
N LEU A 17 23.97 -4.09 -11.20
CA LEU A 17 23.60 -5.49 -11.40
C LEU A 17 23.50 -6.20 -10.05
N HIS A 18 22.52 -7.10 -9.94
CA HIS A 18 22.35 -7.99 -8.80
C HIS A 18 22.84 -9.41 -9.17
N PRO A 19 23.58 -10.13 -8.30
CA PRO A 19 24.04 -11.49 -8.56
C PRO A 19 22.91 -12.46 -8.94
N THR A 20 23.13 -13.26 -9.99
CA THR A 20 22.10 -14.15 -10.57
C THR A 20 21.71 -15.35 -9.70
N ARG A 21 22.55 -15.69 -8.71
CA ARG A 21 22.33 -16.83 -7.81
C ARG A 21 21.74 -16.43 -6.45
N GLU A 22 21.51 -15.14 -6.24
CA GLU A 22 20.99 -14.61 -4.99
C GLU A 22 19.58 -14.06 -5.18
N VAL A 23 18.71 -14.26 -4.20
CA VAL A 23 17.36 -13.69 -4.28
C VAL A 23 17.42 -12.22 -3.88
N PHE A 24 17.01 -11.34 -4.79
CA PHE A 24 16.93 -9.91 -4.50
C PHE A 24 15.92 -9.62 -3.38
N ARG A 25 16.32 -8.78 -2.44
CA ARG A 25 15.47 -8.25 -1.37
C ARG A 25 15.60 -6.72 -1.38
N PRO A 26 14.57 -5.99 -1.85
CA PRO A 26 14.66 -4.54 -1.89
C PRO A 26 14.82 -3.98 -0.48
N GLN A 27 15.66 -2.98 -0.33
CA GLN A 27 15.81 -2.27 0.94
C GLN A 27 14.49 -1.59 1.31
N ARG A 28 14.08 -1.68 2.58
CA ARG A 28 12.96 -0.91 3.10
C ARG A 28 13.41 0.53 3.32
N THR A 29 13.23 1.36 2.29
CA THR A 29 13.56 2.79 2.32
C THR A 29 12.45 3.63 2.95
N ILE A 30 11.22 3.10 2.99
CA ILE A 30 10.04 3.80 3.50
C ILE A 30 9.69 3.27 4.90
N SER A 31 9.48 4.18 5.84
CA SER A 31 9.03 3.84 7.20
C SER A 31 7.64 3.21 7.20
N LYS A 32 7.41 2.21 8.07
CA LYS A 32 6.08 1.63 8.24
C LYS A 32 5.10 2.72 8.71
N PRO A 33 3.88 2.82 8.16
CA PRO A 33 2.86 3.71 8.70
C PRO A 33 2.51 3.33 10.14
N HIS A 34 2.40 4.33 11.01
CA HIS A 34 2.01 4.17 12.40
C HIS A 34 0.89 5.16 12.76
N THR A 35 -0.09 4.69 13.54
CA THR A 35 -1.10 5.57 14.13
C THR A 35 -0.47 6.37 15.27
N LYS A 36 -0.81 7.65 15.39
CA LYS A 36 -0.28 8.54 16.45
C LYS A 36 -0.99 8.42 17.78
N GLY A 37 -2.06 7.63 17.87
CA GLY A 37 -2.87 7.42 19.07
C GLY A 37 -4.18 6.71 18.77
N PRO A 38 -5.05 6.52 19.77
CA PRO A 38 -6.38 5.96 19.59
C PRO A 38 -7.25 6.80 18.65
N GLN A 39 -8.21 6.16 17.98
CA GLN A 39 -9.17 6.81 17.09
C GLN A 39 -10.58 6.28 17.36
N SER A 40 -11.57 7.15 17.19
CA SER A 40 -12.98 6.77 17.25
C SER A 40 -13.45 6.10 15.95
N ALA A 41 -14.42 5.19 16.07
CA ALA A 41 -15.06 4.50 14.97
C ALA A 41 -16.53 4.22 15.32
N ILE A 42 -17.34 3.88 14.32
CA ILE A 42 -18.74 3.53 14.49
C ILE A 42 -18.85 2.00 14.54
N VAL A 43 -19.56 1.45 15.52
CA VAL A 43 -19.85 0.00 15.58
C VAL A 43 -20.85 -0.36 14.47
N THR A 44 -20.56 -1.42 13.73
CA THR A 44 -21.36 -1.88 12.58
C THR A 44 -21.78 -3.34 12.73
N GLY A 45 -22.80 -3.72 11.96
CA GLY A 45 -23.34 -5.07 11.91
C GLY A 45 -24.35 -5.23 10.77
N PRO A 46 -24.94 -6.42 10.62
CA PRO A 46 -25.95 -6.67 9.61
C PRO A 46 -27.15 -5.74 9.74
N ALA A 47 -27.80 -5.44 8.62
CA ALA A 47 -29.02 -4.64 8.63
C ALA A 47 -30.10 -5.27 9.51
N GLY A 48 -30.70 -4.46 10.39
CA GLY A 48 -31.75 -4.89 11.32
C GLY A 48 -31.24 -5.59 12.59
N GLN A 49 -29.92 -5.70 12.78
CA GLN A 49 -29.35 -6.30 13.98
C GLN A 49 -28.62 -5.25 14.83
N GLU A 50 -29.20 -4.93 16.00
CA GLU A 50 -28.63 -3.94 16.94
C GLU A 50 -27.35 -4.44 17.61
N ILE A 51 -27.31 -5.72 17.98
CA ILE A 51 -26.17 -6.33 18.67
C ILE A 51 -25.56 -7.40 17.75
N TRP A 52 -24.36 -7.09 17.25
CA TRP A 52 -23.56 -7.99 16.42
C TRP A 52 -22.21 -8.25 17.09
N THR A 53 -22.06 -9.44 17.66
CA THR A 53 -20.84 -9.87 18.34
C THR A 53 -20.53 -11.32 18.03
N ASP A 54 -19.27 -11.71 18.24
CA ASP A 54 -18.87 -13.12 18.21
C ASP A 54 -18.80 -13.74 19.62
N GLN A 55 -18.44 -15.02 19.67
CA GLN A 55 -18.27 -15.78 20.92
C GLN A 55 -17.24 -15.18 21.90
N TYR A 56 -16.40 -14.24 21.45
CA TYR A 56 -15.40 -13.55 22.25
C TYR A 56 -15.83 -12.12 22.63
N GLY A 57 -17.04 -11.70 22.26
CA GLY A 57 -17.54 -10.35 22.49
C GLY A 57 -16.89 -9.28 21.60
N ARG A 58 -16.26 -9.66 20.49
CA ARG A 58 -15.69 -8.69 19.54
C ARG A 58 -16.80 -8.09 18.68
N VAL A 59 -16.61 -6.84 18.29
CA VAL A 59 -17.50 -6.10 17.39
C VAL A 59 -16.75 -5.72 16.12
N LYS A 60 -17.51 -5.42 15.06
CA LYS A 60 -17.00 -4.79 13.84
C LYS A 60 -17.19 -3.29 13.89
N VAL A 61 -16.29 -2.55 13.25
CA VAL A 61 -16.34 -1.08 13.24
C VAL A 61 -16.00 -0.52 11.86
N GLN A 62 -16.49 0.68 11.57
CA GLN A 62 -16.03 1.49 10.46
C GLN A 62 -15.40 2.79 10.96
N PHE A 63 -14.15 3.03 10.55
CA PHE A 63 -13.43 4.26 10.88
C PHE A 63 -13.92 5.43 10.02
N GLY A 64 -13.84 6.65 10.54
CA GLY A 64 -14.26 7.85 9.79
C GLY A 64 -13.46 8.13 8.51
N TRP A 65 -12.27 7.53 8.37
CA TRP A 65 -11.46 7.63 7.15
C TRP A 65 -11.77 6.52 6.13
N ASP A 66 -12.56 5.51 6.49
CA ASP A 66 -12.97 4.47 5.56
C ASP A 66 -14.12 4.96 4.67
N ARG A 67 -13.74 5.37 3.46
CA ARG A 67 -14.65 5.88 2.42
C ARG A 67 -15.33 4.78 1.61
N TYR A 68 -14.87 3.54 1.72
CA TYR A 68 -15.32 2.42 0.88
C TYR A 68 -16.23 1.45 1.65
N GLY A 69 -16.16 1.43 2.98
CA GLY A 69 -17.06 0.68 3.84
C GLY A 69 -18.52 1.13 3.71
N LYS A 70 -19.44 0.18 3.84
CA LYS A 70 -20.89 0.39 3.66
C LYS A 70 -21.68 0.45 4.98
N MET A 71 -20.96 0.57 6.10
CA MET A 71 -21.50 0.52 7.47
C MET A 71 -22.27 -0.78 7.75
N ASP A 72 -21.72 -1.91 7.31
CA ASP A 72 -22.37 -3.23 7.36
C ASP A 72 -21.50 -4.26 8.12
N GLU A 73 -21.90 -5.52 8.09
CA GLU A 73 -21.18 -6.65 8.68
C GLU A 73 -19.83 -6.96 8.01
N ASN A 74 -19.52 -6.33 6.89
CA ASN A 74 -18.26 -6.50 6.17
C ASN A 74 -17.27 -5.36 6.45
N SER A 75 -17.66 -4.35 7.23
CA SER A 75 -16.73 -3.35 7.76
C SER A 75 -15.75 -4.02 8.75
N SER A 76 -14.45 -3.75 8.60
CA SER A 76 -13.30 -4.31 9.36
C SER A 76 -13.09 -5.82 9.33
#